data_AF-K0VUM5-F1
#
_entry.id   AF-K0VUM5-F1
#
_cell.length_a   1.000
_cell.length_b   1.000
_cell.length_c   1.000
_cell.angle_alpha   90.00
_cell.angle_beta   90.00
_cell.angle_gamma   90.00
#
_symmetry.space_group_name_H-M   'P 1'
#
loop_
_entity.id
_entity.type
_entity.pdbx_description
1 polymer ?
#
loop_
_entity_poly.entity_id
_entity_poly.type
_entity_poly.pdbx_seq_one_letter_code
_entity_poly.pdbx_strand_id
1 'polypeptide(L)'
;AVKPERHVIEAPAIVFHSQQELQDAFKEGKLNRDFVAVVRFQGPKANGMPELHKLTPPLGVLQDRGFRVALLTDGRMSGASGKVPAAIHVTPEAVDGGPIARIKDGDIIRLDAIKGTLEVLVDAADMAEREPVTVDLSDNEFGMGRELFAPFRRAVGASDQGASVLFH
;
A
#
# COMPACT_ATOMS: atom_id res chain seq x y z
N ALA A 1 -0.66 20.10 0.32
CA ALA A 1 -1.94 19.52 0.79
C ALA A 1 -1.82 18.94 2.20
N VAL A 2 -0.78 18.13 2.48
CA VAL A 2 -0.51 17.60 3.84
C VAL A 2 0.00 18.72 4.77
N LYS A 3 -0.60 18.86 5.95
CA LYS A 3 -0.18 19.84 6.98
C LYS A 3 1.19 19.46 7.58
N PRO A 4 2.04 20.43 7.98
CA PRO A 4 3.36 20.15 8.56
C PRO A 4 3.36 19.17 9.74
N GLU A 5 2.38 19.30 10.64
CA GLU A 5 2.19 18.40 11.79
C GLU A 5 1.93 16.92 11.42
N ARG A 6 1.64 16.64 10.14
CA ARG A 6 1.38 15.32 9.58
C ARG A 6 2.50 14.83 8.66
N HIS A 7 3.60 15.58 8.52
CA HIS A 7 4.72 15.15 7.68
C HIS A 7 5.45 13.93 8.25
N VAL A 8 5.32 13.69 9.56
CA VAL A 8 5.83 12.50 10.22
C VAL A 8 4.67 11.76 10.89
N ILE A 9 4.44 10.53 10.47
CA ILE A 9 3.47 9.61 11.08
C ILE A 9 4.24 8.37 11.52
N GLU A 10 4.11 8.04 12.81
CA GLU A 10 4.59 6.80 13.39
C GLU A 10 3.43 6.14 14.12
N ALA A 11 2.96 4.99 13.63
CA ALA A 11 1.80 4.32 14.15
C ALA A 11 1.80 2.82 13.82
N PRO A 12 0.99 2.00 14.52
CA PRO A 12 0.85 0.59 14.20
C PRO A 12 0.26 0.36 12.81
N ALA A 13 0.75 -0.66 12.11
CA ALA A 13 0.21 -1.10 10.84
C ALA A 13 -1.17 -1.74 11.00
N ILE A 14 -2.06 -1.47 10.05
CA ILE A 14 -3.24 -2.30 9.78
C ILE A 14 -3.14 -2.73 8.31
N VAL A 15 -3.06 -4.04 8.09
CA VAL A 15 -2.78 -4.63 6.78
C VAL A 15 -4.08 -4.98 6.07
N PHE A 16 -4.15 -4.62 4.79
CA PHE A 16 -5.25 -4.90 3.87
C PHE A 16 -4.68 -5.44 2.55
N HIS A 17 -5.49 -6.20 1.82
CA HIS A 17 -5.14 -6.73 0.49
C HIS A 17 -6.00 -6.14 -0.62
N SER A 18 -6.98 -5.32 -0.27
CA SER A 18 -7.80 -4.60 -1.23
C SER A 18 -8.32 -3.27 -0.65
N GLN A 19 -8.65 -2.33 -1.52
CA GLN A 19 -9.34 -1.11 -1.10
C GLN A 19 -10.71 -1.39 -0.46
N GLN A 20 -11.35 -2.52 -0.81
CA GLN A 20 -12.65 -2.90 -0.31
C GLN A 20 -12.59 -3.30 1.17
N GLU A 21 -11.60 -4.10 1.58
CA GLU A 21 -11.39 -4.46 2.99
C GLU A 21 -11.22 -3.22 3.88
N LEU A 22 -10.48 -2.22 3.42
CA LEU A 22 -10.33 -0.97 4.17
C LEU A 22 -11.66 -0.20 4.27
N GLN A 23 -12.47 -0.16 3.20
CA GLN A 23 -13.80 0.45 3.26
C GLN A 23 -14.68 -0.22 4.29
N ASP A 24 -14.66 -1.55 4.33
CA ASP A 24 -15.55 -2.32 5.20
C ASP A 24 -15.10 -2.19 6.67
N ALA A 25 -13.79 -2.25 6.95
CA ALA A 25 -13.26 -1.96 8.27
C ALA A 25 -13.58 -0.53 8.75
N PHE A 26 -13.58 0.46 7.84
CA PHE A 26 -13.99 1.82 8.15
C PHE A 26 -15.47 1.91 8.53
N LYS A 27 -16.36 1.30 7.74
CA LYS A 27 -17.81 1.27 8.00
C LYS A 27 -18.15 0.58 9.31
N GLU A 28 -17.40 -0.46 9.67
CA GLU A 28 -17.52 -1.18 10.93
C GLU A 28 -16.94 -0.41 12.13
N GLY A 29 -16.33 0.77 11.91
CA GLY A 29 -15.77 1.61 12.96
C GLY A 29 -14.45 1.09 13.56
N LYS A 30 -13.81 0.08 12.94
CA LYS A 30 -12.58 -0.57 13.44
C LYS A 30 -11.31 0.29 13.29
N LEU A 31 -11.40 1.41 12.57
CA LEU A 31 -10.27 2.28 12.21
C LEU A 31 -10.21 3.59 13.04
N ASN A 32 -11.00 3.71 14.11
CA ASN A 32 -11.04 4.91 14.96
C ASN A 32 -9.83 4.99 15.93
N ARG A 33 -8.61 5.02 15.37
CA ARG A 33 -7.33 5.06 16.09
C ARG A 33 -6.23 5.58 15.16
N ASP A 34 -5.04 5.78 15.70
CA ASP A 34 -3.84 6.06 14.92
C ASP A 34 -3.33 4.76 14.27
N PHE A 35 -3.01 4.81 12.98
CA PHE A 35 -2.47 3.65 12.24
C PHE A 35 -1.83 4.03 10.90
N VAL A 36 -1.00 3.14 10.38
CA VAL A 36 -0.58 3.15 8.97
C VAL A 36 -1.37 2.08 8.23
N ALA A 37 -2.19 2.49 7.25
CA ALA A 37 -2.89 1.57 6.38
C ALA A 37 -1.89 0.96 5.38
N VAL A 38 -1.65 -0.33 5.48
CA VAL A 38 -0.79 -1.06 4.53
C VAL A 38 -1.68 -1.78 3.54
N VAL A 39 -1.80 -1.27 2.32
CA VAL A 39 -2.61 -1.88 1.26
C VAL A 39 -1.68 -2.51 0.23
N ARG A 40 -1.52 -3.83 0.28
CA ARG A 40 -0.58 -4.56 -0.57
C ARG A 40 -1.27 -5.36 -1.68
N PHE A 41 -0.49 -5.93 -2.58
CA PHE A 41 -0.96 -6.63 -3.79
C PHE A 41 -1.73 -5.72 -4.75
N GLN A 42 -1.32 -4.46 -4.82
CA GLN A 42 -1.87 -3.45 -5.73
C GLN A 42 -0.85 -2.99 -6.78
N GLY A 43 0.30 -3.68 -6.88
CA GLY A 43 1.38 -3.35 -7.79
C GLY A 43 1.13 -3.74 -9.25
N PRO A 44 2.08 -3.41 -10.14
CA PRO A 44 2.02 -3.74 -11.56
C PRO A 44 1.74 -5.22 -11.84
N LYS A 45 2.49 -6.14 -11.20
CA LYS A 45 2.33 -7.58 -11.44
C LYS A 45 1.08 -8.14 -10.77
N ALA A 46 0.73 -7.63 -9.59
CA ALA A 46 -0.43 -8.09 -8.84
C ALA A 46 -1.75 -7.97 -9.63
N ASN A 47 -2.10 -6.76 -10.03
CA ASN A 47 -3.40 -6.48 -10.65
C ASN A 47 -3.35 -5.35 -11.69
N GLY A 48 -2.17 -5.04 -12.22
CA GLY A 48 -1.98 -3.98 -13.22
C GLY A 48 -1.97 -2.57 -12.63
N MET A 49 -1.76 -2.44 -11.32
CA MET A 49 -1.65 -1.16 -10.61
C MET A 49 -2.83 -0.19 -10.86
N PRO A 50 -4.08 -0.57 -10.53
CA PRO A 50 -5.22 0.32 -10.67
C PRO A 50 -5.13 1.50 -9.70
N GLU A 51 -5.82 2.59 -10.01
CA GLU A 51 -5.91 3.74 -9.10
C GLU A 51 -6.89 3.46 -7.93
N LEU A 52 -6.36 3.52 -6.71
CA LEU A 52 -7.09 3.19 -5.47
C LEU A 52 -7.89 4.40 -4.92
N HIS A 53 -8.70 5.03 -5.76
CA HIS A 53 -9.43 6.26 -5.45
C HIS A 53 -10.36 6.17 -4.23
N LYS A 54 -10.81 4.97 -3.84
CA LYS A 54 -11.70 4.80 -2.67
C LYS A 54 -10.97 4.92 -1.33
N LEU A 55 -9.63 4.89 -1.29
CA LEU A 55 -8.87 4.96 -0.03
C LEU A 55 -8.84 6.37 0.58
N THR A 56 -8.82 7.41 -0.24
CA THR A 56 -8.65 8.81 0.24
C THR A 56 -9.80 9.28 1.14
N PRO A 57 -11.10 9.06 0.79
CA PRO A 57 -12.20 9.53 1.62
C PRO A 57 -12.19 9.03 3.08
N PRO A 58 -12.14 7.70 3.39
CA PRO A 58 -12.16 7.24 4.78
C PRO A 58 -10.94 7.71 5.57
N LEU A 59 -9.73 7.66 4.98
CA LEU A 59 -8.52 8.14 5.65
C LEU A 59 -8.58 9.63 5.93
N GLY A 60 -9.13 10.42 4.99
CA GLY A 60 -9.34 11.85 5.17
C GLY A 60 -10.30 12.17 6.32
N VAL A 61 -11.39 11.41 6.46
CA VAL A 61 -12.34 11.54 7.58
C VAL A 61 -11.68 11.19 8.91
N LEU A 62 -10.89 10.11 8.97
CA LEU A 62 -10.17 9.73 10.19
C LEU A 62 -9.16 10.79 10.61
N GLN A 63 -8.43 11.37 9.65
CA GLN A 63 -7.52 12.47 9.91
C GLN A 63 -8.24 13.73 10.44
N ASP A 64 -9.41 14.08 9.88
CA ASP A 64 -10.20 15.21 10.35
C ASP A 64 -10.73 15.01 11.78
N ARG A 65 -10.96 13.76 12.17
CA ARG A 65 -11.31 13.38 13.55
C ARG A 65 -10.12 13.43 14.51
N GLY A 66 -8.94 13.80 14.03
CA GLY A 66 -7.73 14.02 14.82
C GLY A 66 -6.70 12.90 14.74
N PHE A 67 -7.08 11.70 14.27
CA PHE A 67 -6.20 10.54 14.25
C PHE A 67 -4.97 10.74 13.34
N ARG A 68 -3.83 10.19 13.75
CA ARG A 68 -2.61 10.11 12.94
C ARG A 68 -2.71 8.90 12.03
N VAL A 69 -3.05 9.16 10.77
CA VAL A 69 -3.21 8.14 9.74
C VAL A 69 -2.29 8.39 8.56
N ALA A 70 -1.75 7.32 8.00
CA ALA A 70 -0.99 7.34 6.76
C ALA A 70 -1.36 6.14 5.88
N LEU A 71 -1.02 6.22 4.59
CA LEU A 71 -1.16 5.13 3.64
C LEU A 71 0.22 4.63 3.19
N LEU A 72 0.35 3.31 3.06
CA LEU A 72 1.48 2.62 2.46
C LEU A 72 0.93 1.60 1.46
N THR A 73 1.36 1.66 0.20
CA THR A 73 0.90 0.73 -0.84
C THR A 73 1.94 0.51 -1.93
N ASP A 74 2.00 -0.71 -2.44
CA ASP A 74 2.72 -1.07 -3.67
C ASP A 74 1.96 -0.64 -4.94
N GLY A 75 0.72 -0.16 -4.80
CA GLY A 75 -0.08 0.41 -5.87
C GLY A 75 -0.01 1.93 -5.98
N ARG A 76 -1.05 2.53 -6.57
CA ARG A 76 -1.11 3.97 -6.86
C ARG A 76 -2.43 4.64 -6.48
N MET A 77 -2.37 5.97 -6.41
CA MET A 77 -3.50 6.87 -6.17
C MET A 77 -3.81 7.69 -7.43
N SER A 78 -4.98 8.33 -7.49
CA SER A 78 -5.51 9.02 -8.69
C SER A 78 -4.82 10.34 -9.07
N GLY A 79 -3.53 10.50 -8.76
CA GLY A 79 -2.73 11.71 -9.03
C GLY A 79 -3.12 12.97 -8.23
N ALA A 80 -4.30 13.00 -7.62
CA ALA A 80 -4.74 14.08 -6.75
C ALA A 80 -3.98 14.05 -5.44
N SER A 81 -3.24 15.11 -5.13
CA SER A 81 -2.54 15.27 -3.85
C SER A 81 -3.54 15.36 -2.69
N GLY A 82 -3.67 14.26 -1.96
CA GLY A 82 -4.51 14.19 -0.76
C GLY A 82 -3.90 14.95 0.43
N LYS A 83 -4.71 15.17 1.47
CA LYS A 83 -4.27 15.73 2.76
C LYS A 83 -3.64 14.70 3.70
N VAL A 84 -3.76 13.42 3.36
CA VAL A 84 -3.23 12.27 4.12
C VAL A 84 -1.85 11.92 3.57
N PRO A 85 -0.83 11.74 4.42
CA PRO A 85 0.49 11.23 4.00
C PRO A 85 0.36 9.85 3.38
N ALA A 86 0.98 9.65 2.21
CA ALA A 86 0.92 8.39 1.48
C ALA A 86 2.28 8.06 0.87
N ALA A 87 2.77 6.86 1.16
CA ALA A 87 3.84 6.20 0.41
C ALA A 87 3.18 5.27 -0.63
N ILE A 88 3.35 5.62 -1.91
CA ILE A 88 2.81 4.88 -3.06
C ILE A 88 3.95 4.32 -3.89
N HIS A 89 3.65 3.34 -4.75
CA HIS A 89 4.66 2.65 -5.57
C HIS A 89 5.77 1.99 -4.74
N VAL A 90 5.43 1.52 -3.52
CA VAL A 90 6.38 0.80 -2.67
C VAL A 90 6.91 -0.41 -3.43
N THR A 91 8.23 -0.47 -3.57
CA THR A 91 8.94 -1.42 -4.41
C THR A 91 10.07 -2.08 -3.59
N PRO A 92 10.33 -3.39 -3.73
CA PRO A 92 9.59 -4.37 -4.54
C PRO A 92 8.14 -4.57 -4.07
N GLU A 93 7.22 -4.85 -5.01
CA GLU A 93 5.81 -5.09 -4.68
C GLU A 93 5.61 -6.40 -3.89
N ALA A 94 4.44 -6.58 -3.28
CA ALA A 94 4.20 -7.74 -2.42
C ALA A 94 4.26 -9.08 -3.17
N VAL A 95 3.82 -9.12 -4.43
CA VAL A 95 3.87 -10.35 -5.26
C VAL A 95 5.29 -10.80 -5.54
N ASP A 96 6.24 -9.87 -5.63
CA ASP A 96 7.67 -10.16 -5.80
C ASP A 96 8.37 -10.47 -4.45
N GLY A 97 7.62 -10.59 -3.35
CA GLY A 97 8.16 -10.90 -2.03
C GLY A 97 8.88 -9.71 -1.36
N GLY A 98 8.61 -8.48 -1.81
CA GLY A 98 9.19 -7.28 -1.23
C GLY A 98 8.86 -7.10 0.27
N PRO A 99 9.57 -6.21 0.99
CA PRO A 99 9.40 -6.03 2.43
C PRO A 99 7.95 -5.76 2.87
N ILE A 100 7.14 -5.11 2.03
CA ILE A 100 5.71 -4.86 2.27
C ILE A 100 4.89 -6.16 2.47
N ALA A 101 5.30 -7.28 1.86
CA ALA A 101 4.65 -8.58 2.05
C ALA A 101 4.92 -9.22 3.43
N ARG A 102 5.95 -8.74 4.14
CA ARG A 102 6.37 -9.26 5.46
C ARG A 102 5.83 -8.43 6.62
N ILE A 103 5.20 -7.29 6.34
CA ILE A 103 4.53 -6.46 7.34
C ILE A 103 3.33 -7.22 7.90
N LYS A 104 3.18 -7.15 9.22
CA LYS A 104 2.09 -7.73 10.02
C LYS A 104 1.30 -6.62 10.72
N ASP A 105 0.04 -6.91 11.04
CA ASP A 105 -0.76 -6.03 11.89
C ASP A 105 -0.02 -5.73 13.20
N GLY A 106 -0.02 -4.46 13.59
CA GLY A 106 0.62 -3.99 14.82
C GLY A 106 2.10 -3.61 14.69
N ASP A 107 2.79 -3.96 13.61
CA ASP A 107 4.16 -3.48 13.37
C ASP A 107 4.17 -1.94 13.36
N ILE A 108 5.11 -1.32 14.06
CA ILE A 108 5.22 0.14 14.03
C ILE A 108 5.85 0.57 12.71
N ILE A 109 5.20 1.45 11.98
CA ILE A 109 5.71 2.03 10.74
C ILE A 109 5.91 3.53 10.94
N ARG A 110 7.08 4.02 10.56
CA ARG A 110 7.39 5.45 10.47
C ARG A 110 7.44 5.87 9.01
N LEU A 111 6.56 6.78 8.64
CA LEU A 111 6.62 7.56 7.41
C LEU A 111 7.09 8.97 7.76
N ASP A 112 8.29 9.34 7.32
CA ASP A 112 8.89 10.65 7.54
C ASP A 112 9.11 11.35 6.20
N ALA A 113 8.17 12.22 5.83
CA ALA A 113 8.24 13.00 4.59
C ALA A 113 9.27 14.15 4.65
N ILE A 114 9.77 14.50 5.84
CA ILE A 114 10.83 15.52 5.99
C ILE A 114 12.19 14.92 5.63
N LYS A 115 12.47 13.71 6.13
CA LYS A 115 13.70 12.98 5.84
C LYS A 115 13.62 12.16 4.54
N GLY A 116 12.42 11.94 4.02
CA GLY A 116 12.19 11.07 2.86
C GLY A 116 12.41 9.59 3.21
N THR A 117 12.12 9.19 4.45
CA THR A 117 12.32 7.80 4.90
C THR A 117 10.99 7.11 5.17
N LEU A 118 10.97 5.81 4.89
CA LEU A 118 9.88 4.90 5.23
C LEU A 118 10.48 3.67 5.90
N GLU A 119 10.14 3.47 7.17
CA GLU A 119 10.75 2.45 8.02
C GLU A 119 9.68 1.60 8.68
N VAL A 120 9.86 0.27 8.65
CA VAL A 120 9.15 -0.65 9.55
C VAL A 120 10.07 -0.83 10.76
N LEU A 121 9.65 -0.39 11.94
CA LEU A 121 10.45 -0.42 13.18
C LEU A 121 10.44 -1.81 13.82
N VAL A 122 10.87 -2.78 13.02
CA VAL A 122 11.11 -4.17 13.39
C VAL A 122 12.59 -4.43 13.12
N ASP A 123 13.23 -5.25 13.96
CA ASP A 123 14.63 -5.61 13.72
C ASP A 123 14.81 -6.25 12.33
N ALA A 124 15.91 -5.95 11.66
CA ALA A 124 16.15 -6.44 10.31
C ALA A 124 16.24 -7.98 10.25
N ALA A 125 16.77 -8.63 11.30
CA ALA A 125 16.80 -10.09 11.40
C ALA A 125 15.38 -10.66 11.54
N ASP A 126 14.59 -10.11 12.46
CA ASP A 126 13.19 -10.53 12.66
C ASP A 126 12.37 -10.34 11.37
N MET A 127 12.58 -9.25 10.64
CA MET A 127 11.89 -8.99 9.39
C MET A 127 12.32 -9.97 8.28
N ALA A 128 13.60 -10.34 8.23
CA ALA A 128 14.15 -11.29 7.27
C ALA A 128 13.66 -12.73 7.50
N GLU A 129 13.37 -13.11 8.75
CA GLU A 129 12.83 -14.44 9.10
C GLU A 129 11.34 -14.61 8.76
N ARG A 130 10.60 -13.51 8.54
CA ARG A 130 9.17 -13.58 8.23
C ARG A 130 8.96 -14.02 6.79
N GLU A 131 8.29 -15.14 6.60
CA GLU A 131 7.82 -15.53 5.26
C GLU A 131 6.93 -14.42 4.64
N PRO A 132 7.21 -14.00 3.39
CA PRO A 132 6.33 -13.11 2.66
C PRO A 132 4.94 -13.73 2.54
N VAL A 133 3.91 -12.97 2.90
CA VAL A 133 2.54 -13.45 2.68
C VAL A 133 2.25 -13.53 1.19
N THR A 134 1.60 -14.61 0.77
CA THR A 134 1.06 -14.80 -0.58
C THR A 134 -0.47 -14.82 -0.52
N VAL A 135 -1.12 -14.36 -1.58
CA VAL A 135 -2.58 -14.42 -1.73
C VAL A 135 -2.94 -14.96 -3.10
N ASP A 136 -4.14 -15.53 -3.24
CA ASP A 136 -4.69 -15.91 -4.54
C ASP A 136 -5.12 -14.66 -5.30
N LEU A 137 -4.51 -14.43 -6.47
CA LEU A 137 -4.80 -13.31 -7.36
C LEU A 137 -5.45 -13.78 -8.67
N SER A 138 -5.90 -15.03 -8.77
CA SER A 138 -6.49 -15.61 -9.99
C SER A 138 -7.70 -14.82 -10.50
N ASP A 139 -8.46 -14.18 -9.61
CA ASP A 139 -9.57 -13.27 -9.95
C ASP A 139 -9.13 -12.05 -10.78
N ASN A 140 -7.83 -11.72 -10.78
CA ASN A 140 -7.27 -10.65 -11.60
C ASN A 140 -6.87 -11.14 -13.00
N GLU A 141 -6.78 -12.44 -13.25
CA GLU A 141 -6.24 -12.99 -14.50
C GLU A 141 -7.25 -12.99 -15.64
N PHE A 142 -8.55 -13.19 -15.36
CA PHE A 142 -9.58 -13.42 -16.39
C PHE A 142 -10.75 -12.44 -16.32
N GLY A 143 -11.40 -12.19 -17.45
CA GLY A 143 -12.62 -11.37 -17.54
C GLY A 143 -12.31 -9.92 -17.88
N MET A 144 -13.24 -9.24 -18.56
CA MET A 144 -13.04 -7.90 -19.12
C MET A 144 -11.81 -7.80 -20.06
N GLY A 145 -11.39 -8.93 -20.66
CA GLY A 145 -10.22 -9.00 -21.55
C GLY A 145 -8.88 -9.06 -20.84
N ARG A 146 -8.85 -9.22 -19.50
CA ARG A 146 -7.62 -9.28 -18.69
C ARG A 146 -6.69 -10.42 -19.13
N GLU A 147 -7.25 -11.50 -19.64
CA GLU A 147 -6.54 -12.66 -20.17
C GLU A 147 -5.61 -12.30 -21.36
N LEU A 148 -5.96 -11.29 -22.15
CA LEU A 148 -5.12 -10.80 -23.26
C LEU A 148 -3.83 -10.14 -22.75
N PHE A 149 -3.84 -9.66 -21.50
CA PHE A 149 -2.74 -8.92 -20.88
C PHE A 149 -1.93 -9.75 -19.89
N ALA A 150 -2.27 -11.02 -19.66
CA ALA A 150 -1.59 -11.87 -18.70
C ALA A 150 -0.06 -12.00 -18.95
N PRO A 151 0.44 -12.16 -20.19
CA PRO A 151 1.88 -12.18 -20.45
C PRO A 151 2.57 -10.87 -20.07
N PHE A 152 1.95 -9.73 -20.41
CA PHE A 152 2.48 -8.40 -20.09
C PHE A 152 2.52 -8.16 -18.58
N ARG A 153 1.47 -8.55 -17.85
CA ARG A 153 1.44 -8.41 -16.39
C ARG A 153 2.47 -9.27 -15.69
N ARG A 154 2.77 -10.46 -16.21
CA ARG A 154 3.86 -11.31 -15.67
C ARG A 154 5.25 -10.75 -15.98
N ALA A 155 5.41 -10.11 -17.14
CA ALA A 155 6.68 -9.58 -17.60
C ALA A 155 6.98 -8.16 -17.09
N VAL A 156 5.99 -7.40 -16.62
CA VAL A 156 6.17 -5.99 -16.25
C VAL A 156 7.26 -5.81 -15.19
N GLY A 157 8.11 -4.82 -15.39
CA GLY A 157 9.14 -4.41 -14.43
C GLY A 157 8.57 -3.66 -13.22
N ALA A 158 9.45 -3.32 -12.29
CA ALA A 158 9.10 -2.62 -11.07
C ALA A 158 8.61 -1.17 -11.33
N SER A 159 7.78 -0.65 -10.43
CA SER A 159 7.19 0.69 -10.58
C SER A 159 8.19 1.83 -10.48
N ASP A 160 9.28 1.66 -9.73
CA ASP A 160 10.39 2.62 -9.64
C ASP A 160 11.20 2.70 -10.94
N GLN A 161 11.11 1.69 -11.81
CA GLN A 161 11.66 1.66 -13.17
C GLN A 161 10.60 1.95 -14.25
N GLY A 162 9.45 2.51 -13.84
CA GLY A 162 8.39 2.93 -14.76
C GLY A 162 7.39 1.85 -15.15
N ALA A 163 7.40 0.68 -14.51
CA ALA A 163 6.49 -0.44 -14.80
C ALA A 163 6.44 -0.80 -16.31
N SER A 164 7.61 -0.87 -16.93
CA SER A 164 7.76 -1.15 -18.36
C SER A 164 7.77 -2.65 -18.66
N VAL A 165 7.24 -3.05 -19.81
CA VAL A 165 7.34 -4.41 -20.36
C VAL A 165 8.45 -4.53 -21.42
N LEU A 166 9.09 -3.41 -21.77
CA LEU A 166 10.07 -3.34 -22.85
C LEU A 166 11.52 -3.39 -22.36
N PHE A 167 11.76 -2.92 -21.14
CA PHE A 167 13.09 -2.75 -20.56
C PHE A 167 13.06 -3.26 -19.12
N HIS A 168 14.07 -4.05 -18.75
CA HIS A 168 14.29 -4.59 -17.41
C HIS A 168 15.57 -4.01 -16.82
#